data_AF-A0AAV2HND6-F1
#
_entry.id   AF-A0AAV2HND6-F1
#
_cell.length_a   1.000
_cell.length_b   1.000
_cell.length_c   1.000
_cell.angle_alpha   90.00
_cell.angle_beta   90.00
_cell.angle_gamma   90.00
#
_symmetry.space_group_name_H-M   'P 1'
#
loop_
_entity.id
_entity.type
_entity.pdbx_description
1 polymer ?
#
loop_
_entity_poly.entity_id
_entity_poly.type
_entity_poly.pdbx_seq_one_letter_code
_entity_poly.pdbx_strand_id
1 'polypeptide(L)'
;TVPILVGVGVVAVTAILAKIFLPGLFGSKKKSVLITLKDATVKYPLKLIDKENISHDTRKFRFALPTPDHILGLPIGQHIYLTARIDGQLVIRPYTPVSSDDDKGFMDLVVKVYFKNVHPK
;
A
#
# COMPACT_ATOMS: atom_id res chain seq x y z
N THR A 1 42.32 -33.32 11.89
CA THR A 1 40.95 -33.10 12.42
C THR A 1 40.92 -32.06 13.53
N VAL A 2 41.81 -32.15 14.53
CA VAL A 2 41.93 -31.22 15.66
C VAL A 2 42.04 -29.71 15.32
N PRO A 3 42.89 -29.25 14.35
CA PRO A 3 43.04 -27.82 14.09
C PRO A 3 41.80 -27.15 13.49
N ILE A 4 40.98 -27.92 12.76
CA ILE A 4 39.73 -27.44 12.17
C ILE A 4 38.70 -27.19 13.29
N LEU A 5 38.65 -28.08 14.29
CA LEU A 5 37.72 -27.96 15.42
C LEU A 5 38.00 -26.72 16.27
N VAL A 6 39.29 -26.44 16.54
CA VAL A 6 39.73 -25.26 17.29
C VAL A 6 39.40 -23.98 16.53
N GLY A 7 39.64 -23.96 15.21
CA GLY A 7 39.31 -22.81 14.36
C GLY A 7 37.81 -22.48 14.36
N VAL A 8 36.95 -23.49 14.24
CA VAL A 8 35.48 -23.30 14.27
C VAL A 8 35.02 -22.78 15.63
N GLY A 9 35.60 -23.29 16.73
CA GLY A 9 35.28 -22.83 18.08
C GLY A 9 35.57 -21.34 18.30
N VAL A 10 36.74 -20.85 17.85
CA VAL A 10 37.13 -19.45 17.99
C VAL A 10 36.21 -18.52 17.19
N VAL A 11 35.84 -18.89 15.96
CA VAL A 11 34.93 -18.10 15.11
C VAL A 11 33.52 -18.02 15.73
N ALA A 12 33.02 -19.13 16.29
CA ALA A 12 31.70 -19.14 16.93
C ALA A 12 31.67 -18.27 18.20
N VAL A 13 32.69 -18.39 19.06
CA VAL A 13 32.79 -17.61 20.30
C VAL A 13 32.92 -16.11 20.01
N THR A 14 33.76 -15.73 19.05
CA THR A 14 33.93 -14.32 18.66
C THR A 14 32.65 -13.73 18.05
N ALA A 15 31.90 -14.48 17.24
CA ALA A 15 30.61 -14.04 16.71
C ALA A 15 29.55 -13.84 17.81
N ILE A 16 29.51 -14.73 18.80
CA ILE A 16 28.60 -14.63 19.96
C ILE A 16 28.96 -13.41 20.81
N LEU A 17 30.25 -13.23 21.14
CA LEU A 17 30.71 -12.06 21.88
C LEU A 17 30.46 -10.76 21.13
N ALA A 18 30.69 -10.72 19.81
CA ALA A 18 30.39 -9.56 18.98
C ALA A 18 28.89 -9.22 18.99
N LYS A 19 28.01 -10.23 18.98
CA LYS A 19 26.55 -10.01 19.08
C LYS A 19 26.13 -9.47 20.46
N ILE A 20 26.76 -9.94 21.54
CA ILE A 20 26.46 -9.51 22.91
C ILE A 20 26.99 -8.10 23.18
N PHE A 21 28.23 -7.81 22.78
CA PHE A 21 28.89 -6.52 23.06
C PHE A 21 28.59 -5.44 22.02
N LEU A 22 28.21 -5.79 20.79
CA LEU A 22 27.79 -4.86 19.74
C LEU A 22 26.36 -5.18 19.27
N PRO A 23 25.32 -4.84 20.07
CA PRO A 23 23.92 -5.14 19.77
C PRO A 23 23.38 -4.48 18.47
N GLY A 24 24.17 -3.63 17.81
CA GLY A 24 23.86 -3.05 16.50
C GLY A 24 24.45 -3.77 15.28
N LEU A 25 25.42 -4.68 15.45
CA LEU A 25 26.12 -5.30 14.31
C LEU A 25 25.24 -6.28 13.52
N PHE A 26 24.27 -6.90 14.20
CA PHE A 26 23.26 -7.77 13.62
C PHE A 26 21.87 -7.11 13.67
N GLY A 27 21.83 -5.79 13.45
CA GLY A 27 20.59 -5.04 13.36
C GLY A 27 19.69 -5.62 12.27
N SER A 28 18.48 -6.04 12.65
CA SER A 28 17.45 -6.43 11.69
C SER A 28 17.18 -5.27 10.75
N LYS A 29 17.37 -5.45 9.43
CA LYS A 29 17.04 -4.41 8.44
C LYS A 29 15.57 -4.02 8.63
N LYS A 30 15.33 -2.75 8.99
CA LYS A 30 13.98 -2.20 9.13
C LYS A 30 13.27 -2.37 7.78
N LYS A 31 12.24 -3.22 7.70
CA LYS A 31 11.45 -3.38 6.48
C LYS A 31 10.87 -2.01 6.12
N SER A 32 11.23 -1.48 4.96
CA SER A 32 10.64 -0.24 4.45
C SER A 32 9.19 -0.49 4.07
N VAL A 33 8.28 0.37 4.52
CA VAL A 33 6.88 0.35 4.09
C VAL A 33 6.81 0.64 2.59
N LEU A 34 6.04 -0.16 1.85
CA LEU A 34 5.86 0.01 0.42
C LEU A 34 4.69 0.95 0.17
N ILE A 35 4.98 2.15 -0.36
CA ILE A 35 3.99 3.21 -0.59
C ILE A 35 3.69 3.32 -2.08
N THR A 36 2.41 3.39 -2.42
CA THR A 36 1.92 3.53 -3.80
C THR A 36 2.04 4.97 -4.30
N LEU A 37 1.47 5.94 -3.57
CA LEU A 37 1.49 7.36 -3.95
C LEU A 37 2.81 8.01 -3.52
N LYS A 38 3.84 7.92 -4.37
CA LYS A 38 5.17 8.49 -4.08
C LYS A 38 5.30 9.95 -4.50
N ASP A 39 4.57 10.35 -5.55
CA ASP A 39 4.58 11.69 -6.13
C ASP A 39 3.15 12.13 -6.44
N ALA A 40 2.74 13.29 -5.95
CA ALA A 40 1.38 13.82 -6.12
C ALA A 40 1.04 14.21 -7.57
N THR A 41 2.05 14.39 -8.44
CA THR A 41 1.88 14.77 -9.85
C THR A 41 1.78 13.58 -10.79
N VAL A 42 2.18 12.38 -10.33
CA VAL A 42 2.21 11.15 -11.12
C VAL A 42 0.87 10.43 -11.05
N LYS A 43 0.42 9.89 -12.19
CA LYS A 43 -0.80 9.08 -12.28
C LYS A 43 -0.46 7.61 -12.09
N TYR A 44 -1.12 6.97 -11.13
CA TYR A 44 -0.96 5.55 -10.82
C TYR A 44 -2.19 4.78 -11.31
N PRO A 45 -2.09 3.98 -12.39
CA PRO A 45 -3.21 3.15 -12.83
C PRO A 45 -3.38 1.97 -11.88
N LEU A 46 -4.51 1.90 -11.20
CA LEU A 46 -4.85 0.80 -10.28
C LEU A 46 -5.95 -0.07 -10.87
N LYS A 47 -5.79 -1.39 -10.76
CA LYS A 47 -6.73 -2.35 -11.32
C LYS A 47 -7.95 -2.49 -10.40
N LEU A 48 -9.15 -2.30 -10.93
CA LEU A 48 -10.37 -2.68 -10.22
C LEU A 48 -10.40 -4.21 -10.05
N ILE A 49 -10.50 -4.68 -8.81
CA ILE A 49 -10.53 -6.11 -8.47
C ILE A 49 -11.85 -6.58 -7.88
N ASP A 50 -12.64 -5.66 -7.30
CA ASP A 50 -13.96 -5.99 -6.78
C ASP A 50 -14.91 -4.79 -6.84
N LYS A 51 -16.21 -5.07 -6.90
CA LYS A 51 -17.30 -4.11 -6.89
C LYS A 51 -18.49 -4.66 -6.11
N GLU A 52 -18.78 -4.05 -4.98
CA GLU A 52 -19.92 -4.37 -4.13
C GLU A 52 -21.05 -3.36 -4.30
N ASN A 53 -22.29 -3.83 -4.44
CA ASN A 53 -23.48 -2.97 -4.43
C ASN A 53 -23.95 -2.76 -2.99
N ILE A 54 -23.84 -1.54 -2.47
CA ILE A 54 -24.28 -1.19 -1.11
C ILE A 54 -25.77 -0.81 -1.10
N SER A 55 -26.21 -0.03 -2.08
CA SER A 55 -27.61 0.39 -2.25
C SER A 55 -27.98 0.46 -3.73
N HIS A 56 -29.17 0.96 -4.03
CA HIS A 56 -29.62 1.20 -5.41
C HIS A 56 -28.65 2.11 -6.20
N ASP A 57 -28.08 3.12 -5.55
CA ASP A 57 -27.17 4.10 -6.16
C ASP A 57 -25.75 4.05 -5.62
N THR A 58 -25.45 3.37 -4.51
CA THR A 58 -24.11 3.36 -3.91
C THR A 58 -23.38 2.05 -4.19
N ARG A 59 -22.11 2.15 -4.61
CA ARG A 59 -21.20 1.01 -4.74
C ARG A 59 -19.89 1.24 -3.99
N LYS A 60 -19.28 0.17 -3.50
CA LYS A 60 -17.89 0.14 -3.08
C LYS A 60 -17.05 -0.48 -4.20
N PHE A 61 -16.00 0.22 -4.62
CA PHE A 61 -15.05 -0.22 -5.63
C PHE A 61 -13.71 -0.47 -4.97
N ARG A 62 -13.18 -1.68 -5.13
CA ARG A 62 -11.86 -2.05 -4.60
C ARG A 62 -10.84 -2.10 -5.71
N PHE A 63 -9.76 -1.36 -5.55
CA PHE A 63 -8.65 -1.33 -6.49
C PHE A 63 -7.41 -1.99 -5.88
N ALA A 64 -6.75 -2.86 -6.63
CA ALA A 64 -5.48 -3.46 -6.22
C ALA A 64 -4.35 -2.43 -6.26
N LEU A 65 -3.57 -2.40 -5.19
CA LEU A 65 -2.27 -1.73 -5.16
C LEU A 65 -1.21 -2.59 -5.87
N PRO A 66 0.00 -2.07 -6.16
CA PRO A 66 1.00 -2.79 -6.94
C PRO A 66 1.37 -4.18 -6.40
N THR A 67 1.37 -4.36 -5.07
CA THR A 67 1.55 -5.67 -4.42
C THR A 67 0.65 -5.78 -3.18
N PRO A 68 0.39 -6.99 -2.66
CA PRO A 68 -0.37 -7.20 -1.42
C PRO A 68 0.21 -6.52 -0.18
N ASP A 69 1.50 -6.17 -0.20
CA ASP A 69 2.20 -5.51 0.91
C ASP A 69 2.21 -3.97 0.80
N HIS A 70 1.77 -3.40 -0.32
CA HIS A 70 1.70 -1.95 -0.50
C HIS A 70 0.57 -1.35 0.35
N ILE A 71 0.80 -0.13 0.81
CA ILE A 71 -0.23 0.79 1.32
C ILE A 71 -0.46 1.90 0.28
N LEU A 72 -1.56 2.64 0.42
CA LEU A 72 -1.84 3.76 -0.47
C LEU A 72 -0.83 4.90 -0.24
N GLY A 73 -0.60 5.24 1.04
CA GLY A 73 0.27 6.34 1.47
C GLY A 73 -0.42 7.68 1.40
N LEU A 74 -1.69 7.76 1.81
CA LEU A 74 -2.47 9.00 1.79
C LEU A 74 -2.55 9.59 3.22
N PRO A 75 -1.89 10.73 3.49
CA PRO A 75 -1.96 11.36 4.81
C PRO A 75 -3.40 11.72 5.21
N ILE A 76 -3.70 11.59 6.50
CA ILE A 76 -5.03 11.92 7.05
C ILE A 76 -5.42 13.35 6.68
N GLY A 77 -6.65 13.53 6.21
CA GLY A 77 -7.19 14.81 5.75
C GLY A 77 -6.94 15.12 4.27
N GLN A 78 -6.30 14.21 3.51
CA GLN A 78 -6.13 14.34 2.07
C GLN A 78 -7.07 13.46 1.25
N HIS A 79 -7.09 13.67 -0.06
CA HIS A 79 -7.90 12.95 -1.05
C HIS A 79 -7.09 12.65 -2.32
N ILE A 80 -7.58 11.72 -3.13
CA ILE A 80 -7.01 11.39 -4.44
C ILE A 80 -7.86 11.98 -5.58
N TYR A 81 -7.28 12.07 -6.77
CA TYR A 81 -8.03 12.40 -8.00
C TYR A 81 -8.16 11.17 -8.89
N LEU A 82 -9.40 10.81 -9.25
CA LEU A 82 -9.64 9.91 -10.37
C LEU A 82 -9.70 10.71 -11.67
N THR A 83 -8.96 10.24 -12.67
CA THR A 83 -8.90 10.84 -13.99
C THR A 83 -9.32 9.82 -15.04
N ALA A 84 -10.28 10.17 -15.89
CA ALA A 84 -10.73 9.33 -16.99
C ALA A 84 -11.08 10.18 -18.22
N ARG A 85 -11.01 9.57 -19.41
CA ARG A 85 -11.62 10.14 -20.62
C ARG A 85 -13.02 9.56 -20.78
N ILE A 86 -14.04 10.40 -20.73
CA ILE A 86 -15.45 10.03 -20.86
C ILE A 86 -16.01 10.87 -22.01
N ASP A 87 -16.54 10.22 -23.04
CA ASP A 87 -17.10 10.88 -24.24
C ASP A 87 -16.12 11.89 -24.89
N GLY A 88 -14.84 11.52 -24.94
CA GLY A 88 -13.76 12.35 -25.49
C GLY A 88 -13.26 13.48 -24.58
N GLN A 89 -13.95 13.74 -23.46
CA GLN A 89 -13.57 14.79 -22.50
C GLN A 89 -12.76 14.22 -21.34
N LEU A 90 -11.76 14.99 -20.89
CA LEU A 90 -11.00 14.66 -19.68
C LEU A 90 -11.82 15.05 -18.44
N VAL A 91 -12.21 14.06 -17.64
CA VAL A 91 -12.95 14.24 -16.40
C VAL A 91 -12.02 13.90 -15.22
N ILE A 92 -11.94 14.83 -14.26
CA ILE A 92 -11.15 14.69 -13.04
C ILE A 92 -12.07 14.92 -11.84
N ARG A 93 -12.10 13.98 -10.88
CA ARG A 93 -12.95 14.08 -9.68
C ARG A 93 -12.16 13.69 -8.43
N PRO A 94 -12.25 14.48 -7.34
CA PRO A 94 -11.65 14.12 -6.07
C PRO A 94 -12.48 13.04 -5.36
N TYR A 95 -11.80 12.11 -4.68
CA TYR A 95 -12.40 11.12 -3.81
C TYR A 95 -11.51 10.88 -2.59
N THR A 96 -12.13 10.70 -1.43
CA THR A 96 -11.46 10.25 -0.22
C THR A 96 -11.70 8.76 -0.06
N PRO A 97 -10.67 7.91 -0.09
CA PRO A 97 -10.82 6.49 0.19
C PRO A 97 -11.40 6.23 1.57
N VAL A 98 -12.16 5.13 1.69
CA VAL A 98 -12.69 4.68 2.99
C VAL A 98 -11.73 3.72 3.70
N SER A 99 -10.74 3.19 2.99
CA SER A 99 -9.62 2.40 3.52
C SER A 99 -8.50 3.31 4.06
N SER A 100 -7.71 2.82 5.03
CA SER A 100 -6.56 3.53 5.59
C SER A 100 -5.22 2.91 5.16
N ASP A 101 -4.10 3.48 5.61
CA ASP A 101 -2.77 2.90 5.42
C ASP A 101 -2.52 1.64 6.28
N ASP A 102 -3.48 1.25 7.14
CA ASP A 102 -3.47 -0.05 7.81
C ASP A 102 -3.93 -1.18 6.87
N ASP A 103 -4.71 -0.84 5.84
CA ASP A 103 -5.16 -1.74 4.80
C ASP A 103 -4.07 -1.93 3.74
N LYS A 104 -3.62 -3.17 3.56
CA LYS A 104 -2.57 -3.51 2.59
C LYS A 104 -3.13 -4.16 1.34
N GLY A 105 -2.52 -3.83 0.20
CA GLY A 105 -2.77 -4.46 -1.09
C GLY A 105 -3.97 -3.91 -1.85
N PHE A 106 -4.80 -3.07 -1.25
CA PHE A 106 -5.95 -2.48 -1.92
C PHE A 106 -6.27 -1.06 -1.40
N MET A 107 -7.12 -0.36 -2.15
CA MET A 107 -7.85 0.81 -1.67
C MET A 107 -9.34 0.67 -2.01
N ASP A 108 -10.21 1.15 -1.12
CA ASP A 108 -11.66 1.13 -1.31
C ASP A 108 -12.22 2.54 -1.51
N LEU A 109 -13.06 2.70 -2.54
CA LEU A 109 -13.85 3.91 -2.78
C LEU A 109 -15.34 3.58 -2.68
N VAL A 110 -16.07 4.33 -1.85
CA VAL A 110 -17.54 4.29 -1.83
C VAL A 110 -18.06 5.45 -2.67
N VAL A 111 -18.81 5.15 -3.72
CA VAL A 111 -19.26 6.12 -4.72
C VAL A 111 -20.77 6.01 -4.93
N LYS A 112 -21.46 7.13 -4.76
CA LYS A 112 -22.86 7.31 -5.18
C LYS A 112 -22.89 7.53 -6.70
N VAL A 113 -23.61 6.68 -7.40
CA VAL A 113 -23.79 6.70 -8.85
C VAL A 113 -25.01 7.54 -9.18
N TYR A 114 -24.76 8.67 -9.85
CA TYR A 114 -25.81 9.55 -10.35
C TYR A 114 -26.28 9.05 -11.71
N PHE A 115 -27.35 8.26 -11.73
CA PHE A 115 -27.94 7.76 -12.96
C PHE A 115 -28.63 8.89 -13.74
N LYS A 116 -28.47 8.86 -15.07
CA LYS A 116 -29.15 9.80 -15.97
C LYS A 116 -30.68 9.68 -15.79
N ASN A 117 -31.36 10.82 -15.77
CA ASN A 117 -32.83 10.92 -15.61
C ASN A 117 -33.38 10.39 -14.27
N VAL A 118 -32.52 10.23 -13.25
CA VAL A 118 -32.94 9.90 -11.88
C VAL A 118 -32.63 11.09 -10.99
N HIS A 119 -33.65 11.61 -10.29
CA HIS A 119 -33.42 12.67 -9.30
C HIS A 119 -32.56 12.15 -8.15
N PRO A 120 -31.46 12.83 -7.79
CA PRO A 120 -30.68 12.48 -6.61
C PRO A 120 -31.57 12.58 -5.37
N LYS A 121 -31.73 11.46 -4.66
CA LYS A 121 -32.34 11.42 -3.33
C LYS A 121 -31.28 11.52 -2.25
#